data_AF-A0A7C2EH02-F1
#
_entry.id   AF-A0A7C2EH02-F1
#
_cell.length_a   1.000
_cell.length_b   1.000
_cell.length_c   1.000
_cell.angle_alpha   90.00
_cell.angle_beta   90.00
_cell.angle_gamma   90.00
#
_symmetry.space_group_name_H-M   'P 1'
#
loop_
_entity.id
_entity.type
_entity.pdbx_description
1 polymer ?
#
loop_
_entity_poly.entity_id
_entity_poly.type
_entity_poly.pdbx_seq_one_letter_code
_entity_poly.pdbx_strand_id
1 'polypeptide(L)'
;MALKAVGTVHSPYKTMDEAPFQGRFSQEDAVLEIYEEFSEALKDVEASSYLILLYWGHLADREVLQTVTPWGPEIRGVFACRSPSRPNPIEFCVVELLRRDGNRLVVRGLDAVDGSVIVDIKPYSSKIDSIPEARIGWFREGDPRCRGIP
;
A
#
# COMPACT_ATOMS: atom_id res chain seq x y z
N MET A 1 12.83 -18.32 2.48
CA MET A 1 11.42 -18.15 2.06
C MET A 1 11.43 -17.46 0.71
N ALA A 2 10.61 -17.89 -0.25
CA ALA A 2 10.44 -17.25 -1.54
C ALA A 2 8.95 -16.88 -1.71
N LEU A 3 8.67 -15.65 -2.11
CA LEU A 3 7.31 -15.19 -2.41
C LEU A 3 6.94 -15.56 -3.84
N LYS A 4 5.66 -15.81 -4.08
CA LYS A 4 5.10 -15.96 -5.42
C LYS A 4 4.44 -14.65 -5.82
N ALA A 5 4.78 -14.14 -7.00
CA ALA A 5 4.08 -13.02 -7.60
C ALA A 5 2.67 -13.48 -8.01
N VAL A 6 1.64 -12.74 -7.63
CA VAL A 6 0.24 -13.08 -7.97
C VAL A 6 -0.37 -12.11 -8.98
N GLY A 7 0.32 -11.03 -9.29
CA GLY A 7 -0.15 -10.02 -10.23
C GLY A 7 0.79 -8.84 -10.36
N THR A 8 0.37 -7.88 -11.17
CA THR A 8 1.09 -6.63 -11.43
C THR A 8 0.19 -5.43 -11.15
N VAL A 9 0.75 -4.41 -10.52
CA VAL A 9 0.11 -3.10 -10.37
C VAL A 9 0.33 -2.27 -11.64
N HIS A 10 -0.75 -1.68 -12.15
CA HIS A 10 -0.71 -0.63 -13.18
C HIS A 10 -1.17 0.68 -12.57
N SER A 11 -0.27 1.65 -12.44
CA SER A 11 -0.54 2.94 -11.81
C SER A 11 -0.02 4.11 -12.67
N PRO A 12 -0.47 5.35 -12.41
CA PRO A 12 0.05 6.51 -13.14
C PRO A 12 1.48 6.89 -12.72
N TYR A 13 1.99 6.36 -11.60
CA TYR A 13 3.28 6.75 -11.05
C TYR A 13 4.42 5.93 -11.65
N LYS A 14 5.34 6.55 -12.38
CA LYS A 14 6.47 5.88 -13.04
C LYS A 14 7.75 5.89 -12.21
N THR A 15 7.83 6.76 -11.22
CA THR A 15 8.97 6.89 -10.31
C THR A 15 8.51 6.95 -8.86
N MET A 16 9.43 6.73 -7.92
CA MET A 16 9.12 6.85 -6.49
C MET A 16 8.69 8.27 -6.08
N ASP A 17 9.22 9.29 -6.75
CA ASP A 17 8.90 10.70 -6.47
C ASP A 17 7.52 11.13 -7.01
N GLU A 18 7.00 10.43 -8.03
CA GLU A 18 5.64 10.64 -8.55
C GLU A 18 4.58 9.98 -7.66
N ALA A 19 4.93 8.92 -6.94
CA ALA A 19 4.01 8.22 -6.06
C ALA A 19 3.68 9.08 -4.83
N PRO A 20 2.42 9.12 -4.38
CA PRO A 20 2.02 9.86 -3.19
C PRO A 20 2.67 9.24 -1.94
N PHE A 21 3.00 10.06 -0.95
CA PHE A 21 3.60 9.56 0.31
C PHE A 21 2.76 8.51 1.03
N GLN A 22 1.43 8.59 0.89
CA GLN A 22 0.47 7.58 1.32
C GLN A 22 -0.69 7.55 0.33
N GLY A 23 -0.98 6.38 -0.21
CA GLY A 23 -1.99 6.18 -1.25
C GLY A 23 -3.38 6.64 -0.81
N ARG A 24 -3.70 6.53 0.49
CA ARG A 24 -4.97 6.96 1.09
C ARG A 24 -5.39 8.40 0.79
N PHE A 25 -4.44 9.28 0.45
CA PHE A 25 -4.68 10.68 0.10
C PHE A 25 -4.78 10.93 -1.41
N SER A 26 -4.49 9.93 -2.23
CA SER A 26 -4.61 10.01 -3.69
C SER A 26 -6.05 9.80 -4.15
N GLN A 27 -6.42 10.51 -5.22
CA GLN A 27 -7.67 10.31 -5.96
C GLN A 27 -7.46 9.62 -7.31
N GLU A 28 -6.22 9.25 -7.62
CA GLU A 28 -5.89 8.54 -8.85
C GLU A 28 -6.36 7.08 -8.78
N ASP A 29 -6.90 6.60 -9.90
CA ASP A 29 -7.29 5.21 -10.06
C ASP A 29 -6.09 4.39 -10.56
N ALA A 30 -6.01 3.15 -10.09
CA ALA A 30 -5.01 2.18 -10.52
C ALA A 30 -5.69 0.84 -10.83
N VAL A 31 -4.97 -0.05 -11.53
CA VAL A 31 -5.45 -1.40 -11.85
C VAL A 31 -4.54 -2.43 -11.21
N LEU A 32 -5.13 -3.35 -10.46
CA LEU A 32 -4.48 -4.57 -10.00
C LEU A 32 -4.80 -5.68 -11.00
N GLU A 33 -3.81 -6.09 -11.78
CA GLU A 33 -3.97 -7.20 -12.72
C GLU A 33 -3.46 -8.49 -12.08
N ILE A 34 -4.36 -9.41 -11.77
CA ILE A 34 -4.03 -10.72 -11.20
C ILE A 34 -3.68 -11.69 -12.32
N TYR A 35 -2.60 -12.45 -12.17
CA TYR A 35 -2.24 -13.43 -13.20
C TYR A 35 -3.32 -14.49 -13.36
N GLU A 36 -3.50 -14.97 -14.59
CA GLU A 36 -4.62 -15.83 -14.97
C GLU A 36 -4.67 -17.11 -14.12
N GLU A 37 -3.51 -17.69 -13.78
CA GLU A 37 -3.43 -18.87 -12.90
C GLU A 37 -3.96 -18.65 -11.48
N PHE A 38 -4.16 -17.41 -11.05
CA PHE A 38 -4.73 -17.03 -9.76
C PHE A 38 -6.10 -16.36 -9.89
N SER A 39 -6.67 -16.26 -11.09
CA SER A 39 -7.93 -15.52 -11.33
C SER A 39 -9.12 -16.11 -10.56
N GLU A 40 -9.16 -17.44 -10.36
CA GLU A 40 -10.18 -18.12 -9.56
C GLU A 40 -10.19 -17.66 -8.08
N ALA A 41 -9.05 -17.20 -7.55
CA ALA A 41 -8.95 -16.70 -6.18
C ALA A 41 -9.71 -15.39 -5.95
N LEU A 42 -10.12 -14.70 -7.02
CA LEU A 42 -10.94 -13.49 -6.95
C LEU A 42 -12.45 -13.77 -6.75
N LYS A 43 -12.85 -15.03 -6.60
CA LYS A 43 -14.25 -15.35 -6.31
C LYS A 43 -14.73 -14.54 -5.09
N ASP A 44 -15.88 -13.88 -5.24
CA ASP A 44 -16.55 -13.07 -4.20
C ASP A 44 -15.78 -11.81 -3.73
N VAL A 45 -14.70 -11.39 -4.41
CA VAL A 45 -13.90 -10.20 -4.01
C VAL A 45 -14.72 -8.90 -3.95
N GLU A 46 -15.74 -8.79 -4.81
CA GLU A 46 -16.65 -7.64 -4.90
C GLU A 46 -17.61 -7.53 -3.71
N ALA A 47 -17.67 -8.55 -2.84
CA ALA A 47 -18.38 -8.45 -1.57
C ALA A 47 -17.70 -7.48 -0.57
N SER A 48 -16.47 -7.02 -0.88
CA SER A 48 -15.71 -6.06 -0.08
C SER A 48 -15.57 -4.74 -0.82
N SER A 49 -15.91 -3.62 -0.18
CA SER A 49 -15.68 -2.28 -0.74
C SER A 49 -14.24 -1.80 -0.60
N TYR A 50 -13.48 -2.37 0.34
CA TYR A 50 -12.07 -2.07 0.55
C TYR A 50 -11.25 -3.35 0.64
N LEU A 51 -10.03 -3.29 0.12
CA LEU A 51 -9.07 -4.38 0.11
C LEU A 51 -7.78 -3.93 0.78
N ILE A 52 -7.17 -4.83 1.54
CA ILE A 52 -5.75 -4.75 1.87
C ILE A 52 -4.97 -5.29 0.68
N LEU A 53 -4.02 -4.50 0.20
CA LEU A 53 -3.06 -4.89 -0.82
C LEU A 53 -1.68 -5.02 -0.18
N LEU A 54 -1.03 -6.17 -0.38
CA LEU A 54 0.40 -6.34 -0.15
C LEU A 54 1.11 -6.44 -1.49
N TYR A 55 2.09 -5.58 -1.70
CA TYR A 55 2.88 -5.56 -2.93
C TYR A 55 4.37 -5.43 -2.63
N TRP A 56 5.20 -5.78 -3.59
CA TRP A 56 6.65 -5.70 -3.49
C TRP A 56 7.14 -4.38 -4.07
N GLY A 57 7.71 -3.52 -3.22
CA GLY A 57 8.39 -2.28 -3.60
C GLY A 57 9.68 -2.57 -4.35
N HIS A 58 9.57 -2.85 -5.65
CA HIS A 58 10.69 -3.35 -6.47
C HIS A 58 11.85 -2.35 -6.65
N LEU A 59 11.63 -1.06 -6.40
CA LEU A 59 12.66 -0.01 -6.44
C LEU A 59 13.29 0.29 -5.06
N ALA A 60 12.83 -0.37 -4.00
CA ALA A 60 13.30 -0.12 -2.65
C ALA A 60 14.73 -0.61 -2.40
N ASP A 61 15.51 0.18 -1.66
CA ASP A 61 16.80 -0.27 -1.13
C ASP A 61 16.59 -1.13 0.12
N ARG A 62 17.10 -2.36 0.07
CA ARG A 62 16.89 -3.38 1.10
C ARG A 62 17.92 -3.31 2.23
N GLU A 63 19.00 -2.57 2.04
CA GLU A 63 20.06 -2.40 3.03
C GLU A 63 19.77 -1.22 3.99
N VAL A 64 18.77 -0.40 3.68
CA VAL A 64 18.35 0.73 4.52
C VAL A 64 17.68 0.23 5.80
N LEU A 65 18.29 0.57 6.95
CA LEU A 65 17.75 0.26 8.28
C LEU A 65 17.21 1.49 9.02
N GLN A 66 17.57 2.68 8.57
CA GLN A 66 17.17 3.96 9.16
C GLN A 66 16.94 5.00 8.07
N THR A 67 15.99 5.92 8.27
CA THR A 67 15.63 6.94 7.30
C THR A 67 15.11 8.22 7.97
N VAL A 68 15.09 9.32 7.21
CA VAL A 68 14.35 10.53 7.57
C VAL A 68 12.95 10.41 6.98
N THR A 69 11.92 10.71 7.78
CA THR A 69 10.54 10.61 7.32
C THR A 69 10.02 11.95 6.80
N PRO A 70 8.96 11.98 5.97
CA PRO A 70 8.31 13.23 5.55
C PRO A 70 7.76 14.09 6.70
N TRP A 71 7.77 13.58 7.93
CA TRP A 71 7.18 14.16 9.14
C TRP A 71 8.15 14.98 9.99
N GLY A 72 9.46 14.92 9.71
CA GLY A 72 10.45 15.66 10.48
C GLY A 72 11.88 15.24 10.19
N PRO A 73 12.87 16.04 10.62
CA PRO A 73 14.29 15.79 10.33
C PRO A 73 14.89 14.65 11.15
N GLU A 74 14.19 14.13 12.16
CA GLU A 74 14.70 13.09 13.04
C GLU A 74 14.80 11.73 12.32
N ILE A 75 15.95 11.07 12.45
CA ILE A 75 16.17 9.72 11.91
C ILE A 75 15.31 8.71 12.68
N ARG A 76 14.64 7.83 11.95
CA ARG A 76 13.82 6.72 12.48
C ARG A 76 14.32 5.40 11.92
N GLY A 77 14.28 4.34 12.72
CA GLY A 77 14.43 2.98 12.19
C GLY A 77 13.29 2.65 11.23
N VAL A 78 13.55 1.90 10.15
CA VAL A 78 12.55 1.61 9.10
C VAL A 78 11.35 0.83 9.64
N PHE A 79 11.51 0.06 10.72
CA PHE A 79 10.41 -0.63 11.40
C PHE A 79 9.58 0.27 12.33
N ALA A 80 10.07 1.47 12.65
CA ALA A 80 9.33 2.46 13.42
C ALA A 80 8.55 3.43 12.51
N CYS A 81 8.63 3.27 11.18
CA CYS A 81 7.97 4.12 10.20
C CYS A 81 7.48 3.33 8.96
N ARG A 82 7.01 4.04 7.94
CA ARG A 82 6.47 3.49 6.69
C ARG A 82 7.39 3.72 5.48
N SER A 83 8.71 3.76 5.70
CA SER A 83 9.68 3.88 4.60
C SER A 83 9.57 2.68 3.65
N PRO A 84 9.51 2.89 2.32
CA PRO A 84 9.48 1.77 1.37
C PRO A 84 10.82 1.01 1.32
N SER A 85 11.93 1.69 1.62
CA SER A 85 13.25 1.04 1.77
C SER A 85 13.35 0.37 3.13
N ARG A 86 13.47 -0.97 3.11
CA ARG A 86 13.47 -1.89 4.26
C ARG A 86 13.93 -3.30 3.83
N PRO A 87 14.38 -4.17 4.75
CA PRO A 87 14.94 -5.49 4.40
C PRO A 87 14.04 -6.39 3.52
N ASN A 88 12.73 -6.34 3.76
CA ASN A 88 11.71 -6.95 2.92
C ASN A 88 10.69 -5.86 2.55
N PRO A 89 10.77 -5.24 1.36
CA PRO A 89 9.90 -4.16 0.92
C PRO A 89 8.50 -4.68 0.55
N ILE A 90 7.86 -5.31 1.54
CA ILE A 90 6.45 -5.66 1.50
C ILE A 90 5.70 -4.41 1.95
N GLU A 91 5.14 -3.73 0.97
CA GLU A 91 4.36 -2.53 1.15
C GLU A 91 2.89 -2.87 1.37
N PHE A 92 2.16 -1.93 1.97
CA PHE A 92 0.78 -2.13 2.42
C PHE A 92 -0.07 -0.91 2.06
N CYS A 93 -1.19 -1.17 1.41
CA CYS A 93 -2.26 -0.20 1.21
C CYS A 93 -3.60 -0.76 1.65
N VAL A 94 -4.50 0.12 2.08
CA VAL A 94 -5.94 -0.13 2.08
C VAL A 94 -6.51 0.65 0.90
N VAL A 95 -7.04 -0.05 -0.09
CA VAL A 95 -7.56 0.52 -1.34
C VAL A 95 -9.07 0.33 -1.43
N GLU A 96 -9.77 1.30 -2.01
CA GLU A 96 -11.18 1.17 -2.37
C GLU A 96 -11.29 0.33 -3.65
N LEU A 97 -12.15 -0.69 -3.66
CA LEU A 97 -12.48 -1.46 -4.85
C LEU A 97 -13.60 -0.73 -5.61
N LEU A 98 -13.26 -0.14 -6.75
CA LEU A 98 -14.21 0.62 -7.57
C LEU A 98 -15.03 -0.29 -8.49
N ARG A 99 -14.36 -1.27 -9.12
CA ARG A 99 -14.99 -2.29 -9.97
C ARG A 99 -14.02 -3.42 -10.27
N ARG A 100 -14.55 -4.54 -10.76
CA ARG A 100 -13.79 -5.65 -11.33
C ARG A 100 -14.11 -5.81 -12.82
N ASP A 101 -13.10 -6.18 -13.60
CA ASP A 101 -13.20 -6.59 -15.00
C ASP A 101 -12.35 -7.86 -15.21
N GLY A 102 -12.97 -9.03 -15.18
CA GLY A 102 -12.26 -10.31 -15.25
C GLY A 102 -11.26 -10.51 -14.11
N ASN A 103 -9.97 -10.59 -14.44
CA ASN A 103 -8.83 -10.70 -13.52
C ASN A 103 -8.24 -9.34 -13.10
N ARG A 104 -8.88 -8.22 -13.50
CA ARG A 104 -8.43 -6.86 -13.20
C ARG A 104 -9.35 -6.20 -12.18
N LEU A 105 -8.76 -5.62 -11.14
CA LEU A 105 -9.47 -4.83 -10.13
C LEU A 105 -9.09 -3.37 -10.30
N VAL A 106 -10.07 -2.50 -10.51
CA VAL A 106 -9.83 -1.05 -10.55
C VAL A 106 -10.04 -0.51 -9.15
N VAL A 107 -9.02 0.18 -8.64
CA VAL A 107 -8.94 0.57 -7.24
C VAL A 107 -8.49 2.02 -7.09
N ARG A 108 -8.79 2.62 -5.94
CA ARG A 108 -8.29 3.95 -5.54
C ARG A 108 -7.61 3.88 -4.18
N GLY A 109 -6.66 4.78 -3.95
CA GLY A 109 -5.96 4.86 -2.67
C GLY A 109 -4.61 4.15 -2.64
N LEU A 110 -4.00 3.93 -3.81
CA LEU A 110 -2.73 3.22 -4.00
C LEU A 110 -1.54 4.20 -4.14
N ASP A 111 -0.37 3.83 -3.61
CA ASP A 111 0.92 4.55 -3.72
C ASP A 111 2.04 3.68 -4.35
N ALA A 112 1.68 2.59 -5.02
CA ALA A 112 2.61 1.71 -5.70
C ALA A 112 3.06 2.28 -7.05
N VAL A 113 4.37 2.30 -7.30
CA VAL A 113 4.94 2.59 -8.62
C VAL A 113 4.47 1.53 -9.64
N ASP A 114 4.19 1.97 -10.85
CA ASP A 114 3.78 1.14 -11.97
C ASP A 114 4.73 -0.04 -12.18
N GLY A 115 4.17 -1.23 -12.44
CA GLY A 115 4.95 -2.47 -12.54
C GLY A 115 5.31 -3.11 -11.19
N SER A 116 4.90 -2.54 -10.06
CA SER A 116 5.07 -3.20 -8.76
C SER A 116 4.33 -4.54 -8.71
N VAL A 117 4.94 -5.52 -8.05
CA VAL A 117 4.44 -6.91 -8.04
C VAL A 117 3.47 -7.10 -6.88
N ILE A 118 2.30 -7.66 -7.16
CA ILE A 118 1.33 -8.01 -6.14
C ILE A 118 1.77 -9.31 -5.46
N VAL A 119 1.76 -9.30 -4.13
CA VAL A 119 2.08 -10.46 -3.30
C VAL A 119 0.81 -11.10 -2.75
N ASP A 120 -0.15 -10.29 -2.31
CA ASP A 120 -1.37 -10.78 -1.64
C ASP A 120 -2.48 -9.72 -1.61
N ILE A 121 -3.73 -10.17 -1.52
CA ILE A 121 -4.94 -9.34 -1.43
C ILE A 121 -5.85 -9.92 -0.36
N LYS A 122 -6.39 -9.07 0.51
CA LYS A 122 -7.34 -9.48 1.57
C LYS A 122 -8.51 -8.51 1.65
N PRO A 123 -9.72 -8.95 2.05
CA PRO A 123 -10.79 -8.01 2.37
C PRO A 123 -10.40 -7.17 3.59
N TYR A 124 -10.61 -5.86 3.53
CA TYR A 124 -10.48 -4.99 4.70
C TYR A 124 -11.73 -5.13 5.58
N SER A 125 -11.53 -5.30 6.88
CA SER A 125 -12.60 -5.35 7.88
C SER A 125 -12.34 -4.33 8.98
N SER A 126 -13.18 -3.30 9.04
CA SER A 126 -13.11 -2.28 10.08
C SER A 126 -13.20 -2.84 11.51
N LYS A 127 -13.75 -4.05 11.69
CA LYS A 127 -13.86 -4.70 12.99
C LYS A 127 -12.52 -5.25 13.52
N ILE A 128 -11.61 -5.67 12.63
CA ILE A 128 -10.36 -6.34 13.03
C ILE A 128 -9.11 -5.60 12.57
N ASP A 129 -9.19 -4.82 11.50
CA ASP A 129 -8.06 -4.08 10.93
C ASP A 129 -8.00 -2.62 11.42
N SER A 130 -9.04 -2.14 12.11
CA SER A 130 -9.10 -0.78 12.66
C SER A 130 -8.93 -0.76 14.18
N ILE A 131 -7.98 0.06 14.64
CA ILE A 131 -7.82 0.46 16.04
C ILE A 131 -7.73 2.00 16.02
N PRO A 132 -8.87 2.72 16.06
CA PRO A 132 -8.90 4.18 15.91
C PRO A 132 -8.02 4.93 16.91
N GLU A 133 -7.82 4.37 18.10
CA GLU A 133 -7.06 4.97 19.20
C GLU A 133 -5.54 4.70 19.10
N ALA A 134 -5.09 4.02 18.04
CA ALA A 134 -3.67 3.75 17.82
C ALA A 134 -2.87 5.06 17.65
N ARG A 135 -1.67 5.10 18.22
CA ARG A 135 -0.81 6.29 18.21
C ARG A 135 0.61 5.99 17.77
N ILE A 136 1.22 6.94 17.07
CA ILE A 136 2.66 6.97 16.78
C ILE A 136 3.29 8.04 17.65
N GLY A 137 4.08 7.64 18.66
CA GLY A 137 4.54 8.55 19.72
C GLY A 137 5.45 9.70 19.28
N TRP A 138 5.92 9.69 18.03
CA TRP A 138 6.74 10.77 17.45
C TRP A 138 5.99 11.61 16.41
N PHE A 139 4.71 11.33 16.14
CA PHE A 139 3.83 12.29 15.47
C PHE A 139 3.56 13.44 16.43
N ARG A 140 3.82 14.68 16.00
CA ARG A 140 3.59 15.86 16.84
C ARG A 140 2.11 16.17 16.87
N GLU A 141 1.57 16.36 18.06
CA GLU A 141 0.19 16.80 18.26
C GLU A 141 -0.02 18.15 17.55
N GLY A 142 -1.01 18.23 16.67
CA GLY A 142 -1.28 19.43 15.86
C GLY A 142 -0.45 19.59 14.58
N ASP A 143 0.39 18.61 14.20
CA ASP A 143 1.05 18.62 12.88
C ASP A 143 -0.01 18.60 11.77
N PRO A 144 -0.11 19.63 10.91
CA PRO A 144 -1.12 19.70 9.85
C PRO A 144 -1.04 18.55 8.86
N ARG A 145 0.13 17.92 8.71
CA ARG A 145 0.27 16.72 7.88
C ARG A 145 -0.40 15.50 8.54
N CYS A 146 -0.53 15.49 9.88
CA CYS A 146 -1.18 14.43 10.67
C CYS A 146 -2.67 14.72 10.93
N ARG A 147 -3.18 15.91 10.52
CA ARG A 147 -4.60 16.26 10.65
C ARG A 147 -5.40 15.56 9.55
N GLY A 148 -6.49 14.90 9.92
CA GLY A 148 -7.35 14.18 8.97
C GLY A 148 -7.10 12.67 8.90
N ILE A 149 -6.25 12.13 9.79
CA ILE A 149 -6.39 10.74 10.22
C ILE A 149 -7.54 10.78 11.26
N PRO A 150 -8.74 10.25 10.93
CA PRO A 150 -9.80 10.13 11.92
C PRO A 150 -9.36 9.26 13.09
#